data_AF-A0A522FXI6-F1
#
_entry.id   AF-A0A522FXI6-F1
#
_cell.length_a   1.000
_cell.length_b   1.000
_cell.length_c   1.000
_cell.angle_alpha   90.00
_cell.angle_beta   90.00
_cell.angle_gamma   90.00
#
_symmetry.space_group_name_H-M   'P 1'
#
loop_
_entity.id
_entity.type
_entity.pdbx_description
1 polymer ?
#
loop_
_entity_poly.entity_id
_entity_poly.type
_entity_poly.pdbx_seq_one_letter_code
_entity_poly.pdbx_strand_id
1 'polypeptide(L)' 'MKLIKYILLILIIGLCLGCTTVEPWEREGLSSPIMIFDKNPIEKGIKIHHIEFREGSAGATGSQSGGCGCG' A
#
# COMPACT_ATOMS: atom_id res chain seq x y z
N MET A 1 -22.11 -28.38 -16.16
CA MET A 1 -22.35 -27.76 -14.84
C MET A 1 -21.38 -28.20 -13.74
N LYS A 2 -20.97 -29.49 -13.67
CA LYS A 2 -20.00 -29.96 -12.66
C LYS A 2 -18.63 -29.28 -12.78
N LEU A 3 -18.14 -29.09 -14.01
CA LEU A 3 -16.84 -28.43 -14.30
C LEU A 3 -16.77 -26.98 -13.77
N ILE A 4 -17.83 -26.20 -14.00
CA ILE A 4 -17.95 -24.81 -13.51
C ILE A 4 -17.96 -24.77 -11.98
N LYS A 5 -18.60 -25.75 -11.33
CA LYS A 5 -18.66 -25.85 -9.86
C LYS A 5 -17.27 -26.14 -9.27
N TYR A 6 -16.45 -26.97 -9.93
CA TYR A 6 -15.06 -27.22 -9.51
C TYR A 6 -14.15 -26.00 -9.72
N ILE A 7 -14.33 -25.26 -10.81
CA ILE A 7 -13.56 -24.01 -11.06
C ILE A 7 -13.87 -22.95 -9.99
N LEU A 8 -15.15 -22.76 -9.65
CA LEU A 8 -15.56 -21.85 -8.57
C LEU A 8 -14.99 -22.26 -7.21
N LEU A 9 -14.95 -23.57 -6.91
CA LEU A 9 -14.40 -24.08 -5.66
C LEU A 9 -12.89 -23.80 -5.55
N ILE A 10 -12.14 -24.01 -6.63
CA ILE A 10 -10.70 -23.73 -6.69
C ILE A 10 -10.43 -22.22 -6.51
N LEU A 11 -11.23 -21.37 -7.14
CA LEU A 11 -11.11 -19.92 -7.03
C LEU A 11 -11.31 -19.44 -5.57
N ILE A 12 -12.33 -19.98 -4.89
CA ILE A 12 -12.63 -19.64 -3.49
C ILE A 12 -11.49 -20.06 -2.56
N ILE A 13 -10.89 -21.23 -2.78
CA ILE A 13 -9.75 -21.71 -1.98
C ILE A 13 -8.52 -20.82 -2.19
N GLY A 14 -8.27 -20.37 -3.43
CA GLY A 14 -7.15 -19.47 -3.74
C GLY A 14 -7.23 -18.10 -3.02
N LEU A 15 -8.44 -17.56 -2.84
CA LEU A 15 -8.66 -16.28 -2.16
C LEU A 15 -8.32 -16.33 -0.66
N CYS A 16 -8.45 -17.48 -0.01
CA CYS A 16 -8.15 -17.64 1.43
C CYS A 16 -6.64 -17.77 1.72
N LEU A 17 -5.80 -18.06 0.73
CA LEU A 17 -4.35 -18.28 0.93
C LEU A 17 -3.56 -16.97 1.13
N GLY A 18 -4.14 -15.80 0.85
CA GLY A 18 -3.46 -14.51 0.97
C GLY A 18 -3.39 -13.94 2.39
N CYS A 19 -4.09 -14.54 3.36
CA CYS A 19 -4.14 -14.04 4.73
C CYS A 19 -3.12 -14.77 5.62
N THR A 20 -1.82 -14.63 5.29
CA THR A 20 -0.75 -15.21 6.11
C THR A 20 -0.35 -14.21 7.19
N THR A 21 -0.57 -14.54 8.46
CA THR A 21 -0.08 -13.74 9.58
C THR A 21 1.43 -13.95 9.73
N VAL A 22 2.21 -13.10 9.06
CA VAL A 22 3.67 -13.09 9.18
C VAL A 22 4.05 -12.55 10.56
N GLU A 23 5.00 -13.18 11.24
CA GLU A 23 5.44 -12.76 12.57
C GLU A 23 6.05 -11.34 12.50
N PRO A 24 5.92 -10.50 13.54
CA PRO A 24 6.35 -9.10 13.47
C PRO A 24 7.81 -8.88 13.04
N TRP A 25 8.72 -9.76 13.45
CA TRP A 25 10.15 -9.71 13.12
C TRP A 25 10.47 -10.16 11.68
N GLU A 26 9.62 -10.97 11.05
CA GLU A 26 9.78 -11.38 9.65
C GLU A 26 9.45 -10.24 8.67
N ARG A 27 8.77 -9.17 9.15
CA ARG A 27 8.40 -8.00 8.34
C ARG A 27 9.55 -7.04 8.11
N GLU A 28 10.65 -7.16 8.84
CA GLU A 28 11.81 -6.26 8.70
C GLU A 28 12.39 -6.30 7.28
N GLY A 29 12.41 -7.47 6.63
CA GLY A 29 12.84 -7.60 5.24
C GLY A 29 11.90 -6.95 4.22
N LEU A 30 10.61 -6.81 4.55
CA LEU A 30 9.59 -6.20 3.69
C LEU A 30 9.36 -4.70 3.96
N SER A 31 9.97 -4.13 5.01
CA SER A 31 9.81 -2.72 5.40
C SER A 31 11.16 -2.03 5.61
N SER A 32 12.05 -2.16 4.62
CA SER A 32 13.32 -1.44 4.61
C SER A 32 13.10 0.09 4.72
N PRO A 33 13.89 0.81 5.55
CA PRO A 33 13.78 2.26 5.73
C PRO A 33 13.92 3.08 4.44
N ILE A 34 14.50 2.51 3.38
CA ILE A 34 14.61 3.14 2.05
C ILE A 34 13.24 3.27 1.36
N MET A 35 12.25 2.45 1.74
CA MET A 35 10.90 2.49 1.20
C MET A 35 10.00 3.52 1.90
N ILE A 36 10.54 4.25 2.89
CA ILE A 36 9.85 5.37 3.53
C ILE A 36 9.96 6.59 2.61
N PHE A 37 8.88 6.85 1.87
CA PHE A 37 8.74 8.09 1.13
C PHE A 37 8.69 9.29 2.07
N ASP A 38 9.25 10.41 1.62
CA ASP A 38 9.21 11.69 2.33
C ASP A 38 9.72 11.61 3.78
N LYS A 39 10.79 10.83 4.03
CA LYS A 39 11.41 10.67 5.35
C LYS A 39 11.81 12.00 5.99
N ASN A 40 12.21 12.98 5.18
CA ASN A 40 12.55 14.32 5.64
C ASN A 40 11.31 15.23 5.57
N PRO A 41 10.77 15.70 6.71
CA PRO A 41 9.56 16.53 6.72
C PRO A 41 9.77 17.91 6.06
N ILE A 42 11.00 18.45 6.08
CA ILE A 42 11.30 19.74 5.45
C ILE A 42 11.27 19.61 3.93
N GLU A 43 11.94 18.59 3.40
CA GLU A 43 11.94 18.29 1.97
C GLU A 43 10.53 18.00 1.46
N LYS A 44 9.75 17.23 2.25
CA LYS A 44 8.34 16.95 1.98
C LYS A 44 7.52 18.24 1.86
N GLY A 45 7.65 19.14 2.82
CA GLY A 45 6.91 20.41 2.84
C GLY A 45 7.22 21.28 1.63
N ILE A 46 8.50 21.37 1.24
CA ILE A 46 8.92 22.13 0.05
C ILE A 46 8.32 21.53 -1.23
N LYS A 47 8.35 20.19 -1.35
CA LYS A 47 7.81 19.47 -2.51
C LYS A 47 6.30 19.64 -2.61
N ILE A 48 5.58 19.52 -1.50
CA ILE A 48 4.12 19.75 -1.45
C ILE A 48 3.81 21.18 -1.87
N HIS A 49 4.48 22.19 -1.30
CA HIS A 49 4.27 23.59 -1.67
C HIS A 49 4.50 23.85 -3.16
N HIS A 50 5.52 23.22 -3.76
CA HIS A 50 5.77 23.33 -5.19
C HIS A 50 4.66 22.71 -6.05
N ILE A 51 4.17 21.53 -5.66
CA ILE A 51 3.08 20.82 -6.36
C ILE A 51 1.79 21.64 -6.24
N GLU A 52 1.43 22.06 -5.03
CA GLU A 52 0.23 22.87 -4.78
C GLU A 52 0.24 24.18 -5.58
N PHE A 53 1.39 24.85 -5.67
CA PHE A 53 1.53 26.06 -6.49
C PHE A 53 1.36 25.78 -7.98
N ARG A 54 1.91 24.68 -8.49
CA ARG A 54 1.85 24.33 -9.92
C ARG A 54 0.48 23.82 -10.34
N GLU A 55 -0.17 23.06 -9.47
CA GLU A 55 -1.42 22.36 -9.77
C GLU A 55 -2.66 23.12 -9.27
N GLY A 56 -2.48 24.18 -8.47
CA GLY A 56 -3.58 24.90 -7.84
C GLY A 56 -4.38 24.06 -6.84
N SER A 57 -3.78 22.99 -6.32
CA SER A 57 -4.42 21.92 -5.55
C SER A 57 -4.07 21.98 -4.06
N ALA A 58 -4.44 23.07 -3.38
CA ALA A 58 -4.19 23.22 -1.94
C ALA A 58 -4.90 22.11 -1.12
N GLY A 59 -4.14 21.36 -0.31
CA GLY A 59 -4.67 20.33 0.59
C GLY A 59 -4.93 18.96 -0.04
N ALA A 60 -4.59 18.74 -1.32
CA ALA A 60 -4.84 17.47 -2.01
C ALA A 60 -3.83 16.35 -1.70
N THR A 61 -2.76 16.64 -0.96
CA THR A 61 -1.63 15.72 -0.74
C THR A 61 -1.81 14.71 0.40
N GLY A 62 -3.05 14.50 0.86
CA GLY A 62 -3.40 13.69 2.03
C GLY A 62 -3.56 12.17 1.81
N SER A 63 -3.39 11.66 0.58
CA SER A 63 -3.53 10.22 0.32
C SER A 63 -2.28 9.47 0.76
N GLN A 64 -2.30 8.93 1.98
CA GLN A 64 -1.22 8.10 2.51
C GLN A 64 -1.42 6.65 2.05
N SER A 65 -0.78 6.26 0.96
CA SER A 65 -0.68 4.86 0.53
C SER A 65 0.76 4.38 0.67
N GLY A 66 1.07 3.71 1.78
CA GLY A 66 2.39 3.16 2.03
C GLY A 66 2.33 1.95 2.94
N GLY A 67 2.56 0.76 2.37
CA GLY A 67 2.74 -0.50 3.09
C GLY A 67 1.43 -1.10 3.63
N CYS A 68 1.11 -2.31 3.17
CA CYS A 68 -0.07 -3.11 3.54
C CYS A 68 -1.47 -2.50 3.30
N GLY A 69 -1.62 -1.31 2.70
CA GLY A 69 -2.84 -0.89 2.00
C GLY A 69 -4.12 -0.68 2.84
N CYS A 70 -4.04 -0.76 4.16
CA CYS A 70 -5.17 -0.46 5.04
C CYS A 70 -4.93 0.91 5.67
N GLY A 71 -5.54 1.94 5.09
CA GLY A 71 -5.98 3.09 5.88
C GLY A 71 -7.18 2.70 6.76
#